data_AF-A0A1M7NWK6-F1
#
_entry.id   AF-A0A1M7NWK6-F1
#
_cell.length_a   1.000
_cell.length_b   1.000
_cell.length_c   1.000
_cell.angle_alpha   90.00
_cell.angle_beta   90.00
_cell.angle_gamma   90.00
#
_symmetry.space_group_name_H-M   'P 1'
#
loop_
_entity.id
_entity.type
_entity.pdbx_description
1 polymer ?
#
loop_
_entity_poly.entity_id
_entity_poly.type
_entity_poly.pdbx_seq_one_letter_code
_entity_poly.pdbx_strand_id
1 'polypeptide(L)'
;MKEQFNEIIKSEELKDITFDLVEQVLDNQITNEVVQEVPILKSLVAVRKIYNSYTDRIFIKKAMNVLLELGEINWKERVELTSELDDENGTGSEKILMAIDRLETIKKCKVYGRLCKLKALGKIKYSEDFLRMTKLIQDAYLDDLILVTDFEKGKKQQIHEGDYYPIISLGLIYQEPSEQKPIEKNHQYNEYDPEFKGGEIEFNYLLSDLGATLLEHYYDLFPEDKK
;
A
#
# COMPACT_ATOMS: atom_id res chain seq x y z
N MET A 1 0.13 -23.54 5.95
CA MET A 1 -0.37 -22.16 5.70
C MET A 1 -0.28 -21.80 4.23
N LYS A 2 0.91 -21.90 3.60
CA LYS A 2 1.09 -21.61 2.16
C LYS A 2 0.09 -22.32 1.24
N GLU A 3 -0.04 -23.63 1.36
CA GLU A 3 -0.93 -24.44 0.52
C GLU A 3 -2.39 -24.00 0.67
N GLN A 4 -2.86 -23.85 1.91
CA GLN A 4 -4.23 -23.44 2.20
C GLN A 4 -4.50 -22.00 1.76
N PHE A 5 -3.53 -21.09 1.91
CA PHE A 5 -3.64 -19.73 1.38
C PHE A 5 -3.78 -19.74 -0.15
N ASN A 6 -2.98 -20.56 -0.83
CA ASN A 6 -3.04 -20.74 -2.28
C ASN A 6 -4.37 -21.37 -2.74
N GLU A 7 -4.96 -22.28 -1.96
CA GLU A 7 -6.32 -22.78 -2.23
C GLU A 7 -7.37 -21.66 -2.09
N ILE A 8 -7.30 -20.88 -1.00
CA ILE A 8 -8.28 -19.82 -0.70
C ILE A 8 -8.22 -18.70 -1.74
N ILE A 9 -7.03 -18.20 -2.09
CA ILE A 9 -6.90 -17.10 -3.07
C ILE A 9 -7.41 -17.50 -4.46
N LYS A 10 -7.37 -18.79 -4.81
CA LYS A 10 -7.83 -19.33 -6.11
C LYS A 10 -9.28 -19.79 -6.10
N SER A 11 -9.92 -19.87 -4.94
CA SER A 11 -11.30 -20.32 -4.81
C SER A 11 -12.28 -19.31 -5.40
N GLU A 12 -13.31 -19.77 -6.12
CA GLU A 12 -14.42 -18.92 -6.57
C GLU A 12 -15.31 -18.44 -5.40
N GLU A 13 -15.31 -19.20 -4.30
CA GLU A 13 -16.13 -18.98 -3.09
C GLU A 13 -15.54 -17.92 -2.14
N LEU A 14 -14.35 -17.37 -2.44
CA LEU A 14 -13.72 -16.37 -1.56
C LEU A 14 -14.61 -15.14 -1.33
N LYS A 15 -15.41 -14.76 -2.33
CA LYS A 15 -16.38 -13.67 -2.25
C LYS A 15 -17.50 -13.91 -1.22
N ASP A 16 -17.74 -15.17 -0.88
CA ASP A 16 -18.80 -15.58 0.05
C ASP A 16 -18.29 -15.56 1.52
N ILE A 17 -16.98 -15.36 1.72
CA ILE A 17 -16.39 -15.17 3.05
C ILE A 17 -16.57 -13.72 3.49
N THR A 18 -17.07 -13.52 4.71
CA THR A 18 -17.12 -12.21 5.36
C THR A 18 -16.14 -12.14 6.53
N PHE A 19 -15.83 -10.92 6.98
CA PHE A 19 -14.98 -10.71 8.16
C PHE A 19 -15.56 -11.36 9.42
N ASP A 20 -16.88 -11.29 9.61
CA ASP A 20 -17.56 -11.90 10.77
C ASP A 20 -17.39 -13.42 10.78
N LEU A 21 -17.49 -14.07 9.61
CA LEU A 21 -17.23 -15.50 9.47
C LEU A 21 -15.78 -15.85 9.84
N VAL A 22 -14.81 -15.03 9.41
CA VAL A 22 -13.40 -15.21 9.78
C VAL A 22 -13.21 -15.11 11.29
N GLU A 23 -13.76 -14.10 11.96
CA GLU A 23 -13.64 -13.96 13.42
C GLU A 23 -14.32 -15.13 14.15
N GLN A 24 -15.50 -15.56 13.73
CA GLN A 24 -16.16 -16.75 14.30
C GLN A 24 -15.30 -18.01 14.15
N VAL A 25 -14.65 -18.20 12.99
CA VAL A 25 -13.69 -19.30 12.77
C VAL A 25 -12.49 -19.15 13.69
N LEU A 26 -11.97 -17.95 13.95
CA LEU A 26 -10.79 -17.72 14.81
C LEU A 26 -11.10 -17.77 16.32
N ASP A 27 -12.34 -17.52 16.72
CA ASP A 27 -12.82 -17.57 18.12
C ASP A 27 -13.46 -18.91 18.50
N ASN A 28 -13.65 -19.81 17.53
CA ASN A 28 -14.19 -21.17 17.70
C ASN A 28 -15.69 -21.13 18.00
N GLN A 29 -16.37 -20.17 17.38
CA GLN A 29 -17.80 -19.93 17.53
C GLN A 29 -18.60 -20.34 16.29
N ILE A 30 -17.92 -20.77 15.22
CA ILE A 30 -18.58 -21.15 13.98
C ILE A 30 -19.25 -22.53 14.09
N THR A 31 -20.46 -22.66 13.51
CA THR A 31 -21.21 -23.92 13.50
C THR A 31 -20.83 -24.80 12.31
N ASN A 32 -21.05 -26.11 12.43
CA ASN A 32 -20.82 -27.05 11.32
C ASN A 32 -21.73 -26.77 10.12
N GLU A 33 -22.92 -26.22 10.34
CA GLU A 33 -23.87 -25.86 9.28
C GLU A 33 -23.28 -24.77 8.38
N VAL A 34 -22.75 -23.69 8.97
CA VAL A 34 -22.12 -22.59 8.23
C VAL A 34 -20.89 -23.06 7.45
N VAL A 35 -20.07 -23.95 8.03
CA VAL A 35 -18.90 -24.54 7.36
C VAL A 35 -19.29 -25.46 6.20
N GLN A 36 -20.50 -26.02 6.20
CA GLN A 36 -21.03 -26.80 5.08
C GLN A 36 -21.52 -25.91 3.94
N GLU A 37 -22.10 -24.75 4.26
CA GLU A 37 -22.59 -23.77 3.28
C GLU A 37 -21.45 -23.02 2.56
N VAL A 38 -20.34 -22.77 3.24
CA VAL A 38 -19.15 -22.12 2.67
C VAL A 38 -17.94 -23.08 2.77
N PRO A 39 -17.78 -24.02 1.82
CA PRO A 39 -16.76 -25.06 1.86
C PRO A 39 -15.35 -24.54 2.08
N ILE A 40 -15.00 -23.38 1.53
CA ILE A 40 -13.68 -22.77 1.69
C ILE A 40 -13.33 -22.43 3.16
N LEU A 41 -14.32 -22.29 4.05
CA LEU A 41 -14.09 -22.16 5.49
C LEU A 41 -13.47 -23.42 6.11
N LYS A 42 -13.62 -24.59 5.49
CA LYS A 42 -12.95 -25.83 5.94
C LYS A 42 -11.44 -25.70 5.87
N SER A 43 -10.91 -25.07 4.82
CA SER A 43 -9.47 -24.80 4.71
C SER A 43 -9.00 -23.85 5.82
N LEU A 44 -9.78 -22.81 6.14
CA LEU A 44 -9.46 -21.89 7.24
C LEU A 44 -9.52 -22.57 8.62
N VAL A 45 -10.54 -23.40 8.88
CA VAL A 45 -10.66 -24.21 10.10
C VAL A 45 -9.48 -25.18 10.22
N ALA A 46 -9.07 -25.82 9.12
CA ALA A 46 -7.92 -26.72 9.11
C ALA A 46 -6.61 -25.99 9.44
N VAL A 47 -6.38 -24.82 8.83
CA VAL A 47 -5.25 -23.95 9.17
C VAL A 47 -5.25 -23.63 10.65
N ARG A 48 -6.35 -23.12 11.19
CA ARG A 48 -6.43 -22.73 12.61
C ARG A 48 -6.18 -23.91 13.57
N LYS A 49 -6.61 -25.13 13.22
CA LYS A 49 -6.34 -26.33 14.04
C LYS A 49 -4.86 -26.68 14.07
N ILE A 50 -4.15 -26.50 12.95
CA ILE A 50 -2.71 -26.76 12.84
C ILE A 50 -1.91 -25.64 13.51
N TYR A 51 -2.33 -24.39 13.31
CA TYR A 51 -1.66 -23.17 13.74
C TYR A 51 -2.46 -22.47 14.85
N ASN A 52 -2.17 -22.81 16.11
CA ASN A 52 -3.00 -22.41 17.26
C ASN A 52 -2.31 -21.42 18.21
N SER A 53 -1.07 -21.00 17.95
CA SER A 53 -0.41 -20.00 18.79
C SER A 53 -1.06 -18.61 18.63
N TYR A 54 -0.81 -17.71 19.58
CA TYR A 54 -1.30 -16.34 19.46
C TYR A 54 -0.75 -15.64 18.20
N THR A 55 0.55 -15.81 17.93
CA THR A 55 1.20 -15.27 16.73
C THR A 55 0.59 -15.82 15.45
N ASP A 56 0.30 -17.13 15.42
CA ASP A 56 -0.37 -17.76 14.28
C ASP A 56 -1.75 -17.15 14.02
N ARG A 57 -2.56 -16.96 15.06
CA ARG A 57 -3.89 -16.37 14.94
C ARG A 57 -3.82 -14.95 14.38
N ILE A 58 -2.86 -14.15 14.83
CA ILE A 58 -2.60 -12.82 14.27
C ILE A 58 -2.25 -12.95 12.78
N PHE A 59 -1.33 -13.84 12.42
CA PHE A 59 -0.90 -14.00 11.04
C PHE A 59 -2.05 -14.46 10.13
N ILE A 60 -2.87 -15.41 10.58
CA ILE A 60 -4.09 -15.84 9.86
C ILE A 60 -5.05 -14.66 9.69
N LYS A 61 -5.27 -13.86 10.74
CA LYS A 61 -6.13 -12.67 10.68
C LYS A 61 -5.60 -11.65 9.66
N LYS A 62 -4.29 -11.40 9.63
CA LYS A 62 -3.65 -10.53 8.62
C LYS A 62 -3.89 -11.07 7.21
N ALA A 63 -3.62 -12.36 6.99
CA ALA A 63 -3.79 -13.01 5.70
C ALA A 63 -5.25 -12.97 5.20
N MET A 64 -6.22 -13.23 6.09
CA MET A 64 -7.63 -13.14 5.74
C MET A 64 -8.07 -11.72 5.40
N ASN A 65 -7.56 -10.69 6.08
CA ASN A 65 -7.87 -9.30 5.69
C ASN A 65 -7.38 -8.97 4.27
N VAL A 66 -6.22 -9.49 3.86
CA VAL A 66 -5.74 -9.33 2.48
C VAL A 66 -6.64 -10.10 1.49
N LEU A 67 -6.99 -11.34 1.82
CA LEU A 67 -7.81 -12.18 0.96
C LEU A 67 -9.22 -11.62 0.78
N LEU A 68 -9.81 -11.00 1.80
CA LEU A 68 -11.15 -10.39 1.71
C LEU A 68 -11.18 -9.23 0.72
N GLU A 69 -10.15 -8.37 0.68
CA GLU A 69 -10.05 -7.30 -0.34
C GLU A 69 -9.90 -7.87 -1.76
N LEU A 70 -9.22 -9.03 -1.90
CA LEU A 70 -9.14 -9.78 -3.16
C LEU A 70 -10.44 -10.54 -3.48
N GLY A 71 -11.30 -10.81 -2.49
CA GLY A 71 -12.61 -11.45 -2.65
C GLY A 71 -13.53 -10.69 -3.60
N GLU A 72 -13.34 -9.39 -3.72
CA GLU A 72 -14.14 -8.48 -4.55
C GLU A 72 -13.87 -8.58 -6.06
N ILE A 73 -12.81 -9.29 -6.47
CA ILE A 73 -12.44 -9.49 -7.88
C ILE A 73 -12.60 -10.95 -8.31
N ASN A 74 -12.51 -11.20 -9.62
CA ASN A 74 -12.69 -12.53 -10.17
C ASN A 74 -11.51 -13.45 -9.76
N TRP A 75 -11.80 -14.73 -9.50
CA TRP A 75 -10.78 -15.72 -9.17
C TRP A 75 -9.70 -15.84 -10.25
N LYS A 76 -10.03 -15.61 -11.53
CA LYS A 76 -9.06 -15.65 -12.64
C LYS A 76 -8.00 -14.56 -12.50
N GLU A 77 -8.42 -13.34 -12.16
CA GLU A 77 -7.52 -12.20 -11.93
C GLU A 77 -6.61 -12.47 -10.72
N ARG A 78 -7.13 -13.12 -9.67
CA ARG A 78 -6.32 -13.56 -8.53
C ARG A 78 -5.30 -14.65 -8.88
N VAL A 79 -5.68 -15.60 -9.74
CA VAL A 79 -4.76 -16.63 -10.25
C VAL A 79 -3.65 -15.99 -11.06
N GLU A 80 -4.00 -15.07 -11.96
CA GLU A 80 -3.04 -14.33 -12.78
C GLU A 80 -2.08 -13.52 -11.91
N LEU A 81 -2.56 -12.80 -10.90
CA LEU A 81 -1.71 -12.13 -9.89
C LEU A 81 -0.69 -13.10 -9.28
N THR A 82 -1.13 -14.26 -8.80
CA THR A 82 -0.18 -15.23 -8.19
C THR A 82 0.84 -15.75 -9.21
N SER A 83 0.43 -15.95 -10.46
CA SER A 83 1.31 -16.42 -11.53
C SER A 83 2.31 -15.35 -11.98
N GLU A 84 1.92 -14.09 -12.06
CA GLU A 84 2.81 -12.96 -12.40
C GLU A 84 3.90 -12.74 -11.35
N LEU A 85 3.62 -13.12 -10.10
CA LEU A 85 4.55 -13.01 -9.00
C LEU A 85 5.42 -14.26 -8.82
N ASP A 86 5.15 -15.37 -9.51
CA ASP A 86 6.03 -16.55 -9.47
C ASP A 86 7.41 -16.23 -10.06
N ASP A 87 8.48 -16.64 -9.39
CA ASP A 87 9.84 -16.64 -9.96
C ASP A 87 10.69 -17.80 -9.40
N GLU A 88 11.98 -17.79 -9.74
CA GLU A 88 12.97 -18.77 -9.26
C GLU A 88 13.13 -18.82 -7.73
N ASN A 89 12.73 -17.76 -7.02
CA ASN A 89 12.89 -17.63 -5.57
C ASN A 89 11.63 -18.00 -4.78
N GLY A 90 10.50 -18.24 -5.45
CA GLY A 90 9.28 -18.72 -4.79
C GLY A 90 8.00 -18.39 -5.55
N THR A 91 6.90 -18.93 -5.02
CA THR A 91 5.57 -18.73 -5.61
C THR A 91 4.98 -17.37 -5.23
N GLY A 92 4.11 -16.78 -6.05
CA GLY A 92 3.40 -15.54 -5.77
C GLY A 92 2.60 -15.60 -4.47
N SER A 93 1.93 -16.72 -4.19
CA SER A 93 1.23 -16.95 -2.91
C SER A 93 2.17 -16.86 -1.70
N GLU A 94 3.39 -17.37 -1.83
CA GLU A 94 4.42 -17.30 -0.77
C GLU A 94 4.96 -15.88 -0.61
N LYS A 95 5.23 -15.17 -1.71
CA LYS A 95 5.65 -13.76 -1.67
C LYS A 95 4.60 -12.86 -1.05
N ILE A 96 3.31 -13.08 -1.36
CA ILE A 96 2.21 -12.36 -0.72
C ILE A 96 2.20 -12.64 0.79
N LEU A 97 2.37 -13.90 1.22
CA LEU A 97 2.47 -14.24 2.64
C LEU A 97 3.69 -13.62 3.33
N MET A 98 4.85 -13.58 2.67
CA MET A 98 6.05 -12.91 3.18
C MET A 98 5.84 -11.41 3.32
N ALA A 99 5.11 -10.79 2.38
CA ALA A 99 4.76 -9.39 2.47
C ALA A 99 3.81 -9.13 3.64
N ILE A 100 2.81 -10.00 3.84
CA ILE A 100 1.84 -9.94 4.95
C ILE A 100 2.53 -10.02 6.31
N ASP A 101 3.54 -10.88 6.46
CA ASP A 101 4.24 -11.07 7.72
C ASP A 101 4.82 -9.76 8.27
N ARG A 102 5.34 -8.92 7.36
CA ARG A 102 5.92 -7.61 7.67
C ARG A 102 4.89 -6.49 7.92
N LEU A 103 3.60 -6.72 7.68
CA LEU A 103 2.57 -5.70 7.91
C LEU A 103 2.22 -5.64 9.40
N GLU A 104 2.46 -4.52 10.05
CA GLU A 104 2.32 -4.38 11.51
C GLU A 104 0.86 -4.29 11.96
N THR A 105 -0.01 -3.77 11.11
CA THR A 105 -1.41 -3.47 11.47
C THR A 105 -2.40 -4.07 10.49
N ILE A 106 -3.64 -4.26 10.95
CA ILE A 106 -4.75 -4.71 10.08
C ILE A 106 -5.09 -3.65 9.02
N LYS A 107 -4.95 -2.35 9.33
CA LYS A 107 -5.12 -1.27 8.33
C LYS A 107 -4.11 -1.45 7.18
N LYS A 108 -2.83 -1.72 7.48
CA LYS A 108 -1.80 -2.05 6.47
C LYS A 108 -2.16 -3.30 5.67
N CYS A 109 -2.76 -4.33 6.29
CA CYS A 109 -3.23 -5.52 5.58
C CYS A 109 -4.33 -5.21 4.55
N LYS A 110 -5.32 -4.38 4.91
CA LYS A 110 -6.38 -3.97 3.98
C LYS A 110 -5.82 -3.17 2.81
N VAL A 111 -4.98 -2.17 3.09
CA VAL A 111 -4.32 -1.36 2.06
C VAL A 111 -3.46 -2.21 1.12
N TYR A 112 -2.71 -3.18 1.67
CA TYR A 112 -1.95 -4.12 0.85
C TYR A 112 -2.85 -5.05 0.02
N GLY A 113 -3.98 -5.52 0.56
CA GLY A 113 -4.98 -6.28 -0.20
C GLY A 113 -5.54 -5.49 -1.39
N ARG A 114 -5.81 -4.19 -1.19
CA ARG A 114 -6.19 -3.26 -2.27
C ARG A 114 -5.07 -3.08 -3.29
N LEU A 115 -3.80 -3.00 -2.86
CA LEU A 115 -2.65 -2.97 -3.77
C LEU A 115 -2.58 -4.25 -4.62
N CYS A 116 -2.74 -5.43 -4.01
CA CYS A 116 -2.81 -6.70 -4.73
C CYS A 116 -3.96 -6.71 -5.74
N LYS A 117 -5.13 -6.17 -5.36
CA LYS A 117 -6.28 -6.01 -6.25
C LYS A 117 -5.95 -5.10 -7.44
N LEU A 118 -5.27 -3.96 -7.23
CA LEU A 118 -4.84 -3.07 -8.30
C LEU A 118 -3.87 -3.77 -9.27
N LYS A 119 -2.94 -4.57 -8.76
CA LYS A 119 -2.01 -5.37 -9.58
C LYS A 119 -2.77 -6.44 -10.37
N ALA A 120 -3.66 -7.19 -9.73
CA ALA A 120 -4.49 -8.22 -10.37
C ALA A 120 -5.37 -7.66 -11.51
N LEU A 121 -5.85 -6.42 -11.37
CA LEU A 121 -6.65 -5.73 -12.39
C LEU A 121 -5.79 -5.05 -13.47
N GLY A 122 -4.46 -5.22 -13.45
CA GLY A 122 -3.55 -4.60 -14.41
C GLY A 122 -3.44 -3.07 -14.32
N LYS A 123 -3.98 -2.46 -13.25
CA LYS A 123 -3.84 -1.01 -12.99
C LYS A 123 -2.39 -0.66 -12.64
N ILE A 124 -1.70 -1.54 -11.90
CA ILE A 124 -0.25 -1.48 -11.67
C ILE A 124 0.41 -2.49 -12.60
N LYS A 125 0.90 -2.02 -13.75
CA LYS A 125 1.41 -2.91 -14.81
C LYS A 125 2.73 -3.56 -14.42
N TYR A 126 3.70 -2.77 -13.97
CA TYR A 126 5.06 -3.25 -13.73
C TYR A 126 5.17 -3.87 -12.33
N SER A 127 5.76 -5.07 -12.27
CA SER A 127 5.98 -5.76 -11.00
C SER A 127 6.92 -4.99 -10.08
N GLU A 128 7.87 -4.22 -10.62
CA GLU A 128 8.74 -3.35 -9.82
C GLU A 128 7.95 -2.27 -9.06
N ASP A 129 6.99 -1.61 -9.72
CA ASP A 129 6.12 -0.61 -9.07
C ASP A 129 5.29 -1.26 -7.95
N PHE A 130 4.74 -2.44 -8.20
CA PHE A 130 4.02 -3.22 -7.18
C PHE A 130 4.92 -3.54 -5.97
N LEU A 131 6.17 -3.96 -6.20
CA LEU A 131 7.11 -4.28 -5.11
C LEU A 131 7.54 -3.04 -4.34
N ARG A 132 7.80 -1.91 -5.02
CA ARG A 132 8.11 -0.62 -4.37
C ARG A 132 6.94 -0.10 -3.54
N MET A 133 5.71 -0.19 -4.06
CA MET A 133 4.49 0.15 -3.33
C MET A 133 4.26 -0.79 -2.14
N THR A 134 4.55 -2.09 -2.29
CA THR A 134 4.49 -3.07 -1.19
C THR A 134 5.43 -2.67 -0.05
N LYS A 135 6.68 -2.32 -0.40
CA LYS A 135 7.68 -1.87 0.58
C LYS A 135 7.27 -0.56 1.25
N LEU A 136 6.73 0.39 0.48
CA LEU A 136 6.19 1.64 1.00
C LEU A 136 5.09 1.40 2.05
N ILE A 137 4.10 0.54 1.75
CA ILE A 137 3.00 0.23 2.70
C ILE A 137 3.51 -0.45 3.97
N GLN A 138 4.55 -1.29 3.85
CA GLN A 138 5.18 -1.92 5.02
C GLN A 138 5.83 -0.89 5.93
N ASP A 139 6.55 0.08 5.36
CA ASP A 139 7.41 0.99 6.12
C ASP A 139 6.68 2.26 6.59
N ALA A 140 5.73 2.77 5.81
CA ALA A 140 5.08 4.04 6.07
C ALA A 140 4.14 4.01 7.27
N TYR A 141 4.01 5.15 7.95
CA TYR A 141 2.81 5.46 8.70
C TYR A 141 1.72 5.87 7.70
N LEU A 142 0.64 5.10 7.62
CA LEU A 142 -0.30 5.20 6.51
C LEU A 142 -0.99 6.56 6.41
N ASP A 143 -1.27 7.21 7.54
CA ASP A 143 -1.99 8.48 7.55
C ASP A 143 -1.14 9.61 6.96
N ASP A 144 0.19 9.52 7.00
CA ASP A 144 1.09 10.50 6.39
C ASP A 144 1.07 10.43 4.86
N LEU A 145 0.63 9.30 4.28
CA LEU A 145 0.59 9.13 2.83
C LEU A 145 -0.41 10.07 2.16
N ILE A 146 -1.40 10.60 2.90
CA ILE A 146 -2.36 11.58 2.38
C ILE A 146 -1.68 12.86 1.87
N LEU A 147 -0.51 13.19 2.42
CA LEU A 147 0.26 14.38 2.04
C LEU A 147 0.67 14.36 0.56
N VAL A 148 0.71 13.18 -0.08
CA VAL A 148 0.97 13.07 -1.53
C VAL A 148 -0.11 13.79 -2.36
N THR A 149 -1.33 13.92 -1.82
CA THR A 149 -2.49 14.52 -2.50
C THR A 149 -2.40 16.05 -2.59
N ASP A 150 -1.47 16.67 -1.85
CA ASP A 150 -1.16 18.10 -1.95
C ASP A 150 -0.32 18.45 -3.18
N PHE A 151 0.16 17.44 -3.91
CA PHE A 151 1.00 17.59 -5.09
C PHE A 151 0.25 17.23 -6.36
N GLU A 152 0.72 17.77 -7.48
CA GLU A 152 0.27 17.40 -8.81
C GLU A 152 1.42 16.80 -9.63
N LYS A 153 1.10 15.78 -10.44
CA LYS A 153 2.10 15.09 -11.27
C LYS A 153 2.81 16.07 -12.22
N GLY A 154 4.14 16.12 -12.12
CA GLY A 154 5.00 16.95 -12.95
C GLY A 154 5.03 18.45 -12.59
N LYS A 155 4.33 18.88 -11.53
CA LYS A 155 4.38 20.26 -11.05
C LYS A 155 5.43 20.43 -9.96
N LYS A 156 6.18 21.52 -10.05
CA LYS A 156 7.09 21.99 -9.00
C LYS A 156 6.30 22.75 -7.96
N GLN A 157 6.55 22.46 -6.69
CA GLN A 157 5.89 23.13 -5.58
C GLN A 157 6.91 23.57 -4.52
N GLN A 158 6.74 24.78 -4.01
CA GLN A 158 7.42 25.23 -2.80
C GLN A 158 6.58 24.80 -1.60
N ILE A 159 7.23 24.16 -0.63
CA ILE A 159 6.58 23.65 0.58
C ILE A 159 7.40 24.04 1.79
N HIS A 160 6.77 24.02 2.97
CA HIS A 160 7.50 24.01 4.22
C HIS A 160 7.93 22.57 4.52
N GLU A 161 9.23 22.27 4.43
CA GLU A 161 9.77 20.89 4.53
C GLU A 161 9.31 20.14 5.77
N GLY A 162 9.16 20.84 6.90
CA GLY A 162 8.72 20.24 8.16
C GLY A 162 7.34 19.57 8.07
N ASP A 163 6.47 20.09 7.21
CA ASP A 163 5.10 19.60 7.06
C ASP A 163 5.04 18.32 6.19
N TYR A 164 6.08 18.10 5.38
CA TYR A 164 6.16 17.00 4.40
C TYR A 164 7.32 16.05 4.68
N TYR A 165 8.02 16.21 5.81
CA TYR A 165 9.15 15.36 6.20
C TYR A 165 8.88 13.85 6.07
N PRO A 166 7.69 13.33 6.48
CA PRO A 166 7.38 11.91 6.31
C PRO A 166 7.50 11.45 4.85
N ILE A 167 6.86 12.15 3.91
CA ILE A 167 6.85 11.75 2.50
C ILE A 167 8.16 12.06 1.77
N ILE A 168 8.95 13.04 2.25
CA ILE A 168 10.34 13.25 1.82
C ILE A 168 11.19 12.04 2.22
N SER A 169 11.11 11.61 3.49
CA SER A 169 11.92 10.51 4.03
C SER A 169 11.61 9.16 3.36
N LEU A 170 10.37 8.98 2.90
CA LEU A 170 9.92 7.82 2.13
C LEU A 170 10.30 7.90 0.63
N GLY A 171 10.90 9.01 0.18
CA GLY A 171 11.29 9.20 -1.22
C GLY A 171 10.11 9.38 -2.18
N LEU A 172 8.94 9.80 -1.68
CA LEU A 172 7.75 10.06 -2.51
C LEU A 172 7.84 11.41 -3.21
N ILE A 173 8.57 12.35 -2.62
CA ILE A 173 8.96 13.60 -3.26
C ILE A 173 10.47 13.77 -3.18
N TYR A 174 11.03 14.53 -4.13
CA TYR A 174 12.44 14.89 -4.14
C TYR A 174 12.59 16.38 -4.43
N GLN A 175 13.67 16.93 -3.91
CA GLN A 175 14.05 18.32 -4.11
C GLN A 175 14.74 18.46 -5.47
N GLU A 176 14.31 19.44 -6.24
CA GLU A 176 14.98 19.89 -7.44
C GLU A 176 15.59 21.29 -7.18
N PRO A 177 16.89 21.47 -7.43
CA PRO A 177 17.53 22.76 -7.21
C PRO A 177 16.91 23.84 -8.11
N SER A 178 16.62 25.01 -7.54
CA SER A 178 16.24 26.17 -8.34
C SER A 178 17.46 26.74 -9.08
N GLU A 179 17.19 27.48 -10.15
CA GLU A 179 18.19 28.40 -10.69
C GLU A 179 18.56 29.43 -9.61
N GLN A 180 19.85 29.59 -9.35
CA GLN A 180 20.34 30.62 -8.44
C GLN A 180 20.23 31.97 -9.13
N LYS A 181 19.37 32.85 -8.61
CA LYS A 181 19.30 34.23 -9.09
C LYS A 181 20.55 34.98 -8.61
N PRO A 182 21.30 35.64 -9.50
CA PRO A 182 22.46 36.44 -9.09
C PRO A 182 22.02 37.55 -8.14
N ILE A 183 22.90 37.90 -7.18
CA ILE A 183 22.67 39.02 -6.26
C ILE A 183 22.87 40.32 -7.05
N GLU A 184 21.81 41.10 -7.19
CA GLU A 184 21.78 42.40 -7.86
C GLU A 184 21.55 43.51 -6.85
N LYS A 185 22.35 44.58 -6.95
CA LYS A 185 22.12 45.79 -6.17
C LYS A 185 20.89 46.51 -6.74
N ASN A 186 19.88 46.73 -5.91
CA ASN A 186 18.67 47.45 -6.31
C ASN A 186 19.03 48.92 -6.58
N HIS A 187 18.47 49.51 -7.64
CA HIS A 187 18.70 50.93 -7.94
C HIS A 187 17.95 51.79 -6.91
N GLN A 188 18.68 52.44 -5.99
CA GLN A 188 18.10 53.45 -5.09
C GLN A 188 18.88 54.77 -5.10
N TYR A 189 18.14 55.86 -4.84
CA TYR A 189 18.55 57.26 -4.83
C TYR A 189 19.48 57.67 -3.66
N ASN A 190 19.69 56.79 -2.68
CA ASN A 190 20.41 57.11 -1.43
C ASN A 190 21.59 56.14 -1.24
N GLU A 191 22.83 56.65 -1.27
CA GLU A 191 24.05 55.83 -1.23
C GLU A 191 24.28 55.09 0.11
N TYR A 192 23.57 55.49 1.16
CA TYR A 192 23.81 55.03 2.54
C TYR A 192 23.01 53.78 2.97
N ASP A 193 22.06 53.30 2.15
CA ASP A 193 21.26 52.10 2.47
C ASP A 193 21.02 51.24 1.21
N PRO A 194 22.01 50.43 0.81
CA PRO A 194 21.89 49.61 -0.40
C PRO A 194 20.97 48.41 -0.17
N GLU A 195 19.83 48.39 -0.85
CA GLU A 195 19.02 47.18 -0.98
C GLU A 195 19.61 46.22 -2.02
N PHE A 196 19.59 44.92 -1.73
CA PHE A 196 19.96 43.85 -2.65
C PHE A 196 18.74 42.99 -2.97
N LYS A 197 18.69 42.46 -4.20
CA LYS A 197 17.71 41.45 -4.65
C LYS A 197 18.47 40.27 -5.24
N GLY A 198 17.91 39.07 -5.19
CA GLY A 198 18.62 37.88 -5.66
C GLY A 198 19.44 37.22 -4.56
N GLY A 199 19.98 36.03 -4.85
CA GLY A 199 20.62 35.16 -3.86
C GLY A 199 19.64 34.37 -2.99
N GLU A 200 18.33 34.51 -3.18
CA GLU A 200 17.36 33.64 -2.53
C GLU A 200 17.53 32.20 -3.04
N ILE A 201 17.62 31.24 -2.11
CA ILE A 201 17.60 29.82 -2.44
C ILE A 201 16.16 29.36 -2.34
N GLU A 202 15.56 29.06 -3.48
CA GLU A 202 14.21 28.49 -3.55
C GLU A 202 14.34 26.97 -3.70
N PHE A 203 13.65 26.21 -2.85
CA PHE A 203 13.59 24.76 -2.99
C PHE A 203 12.26 24.35 -3.59
N ASN A 204 12.34 23.64 -4.71
CA ASN A 204 11.18 23.10 -5.38
C ASN A 204 11.14 21.60 -5.13
N TYR A 205 9.95 21.07 -4.87
CA TYR A 205 9.71 19.65 -4.68
C TYR A 205 8.81 19.13 -5.78
N LEU A 206 9.10 17.91 -6.23
CA LEU A 206 8.30 17.18 -7.20
C LEU A 206 8.05 15.77 -6.69
N LEU A 207 6.97 15.17 -7.15
CA LEU A 207 6.71 13.74 -6.96
C LEU A 207 7.78 12.91 -7.69
N SER A 208 8.33 11.92 -6.98
CA SER A 208 9.05 10.82 -7.62
C SER A 208 8.09 9.93 -8.42
N ASP A 209 8.61 8.99 -9.21
CA ASP A 209 7.76 8.01 -9.90
C ASP A 209 6.90 7.21 -8.91
N LEU A 210 7.45 6.87 -7.74
CA LEU A 210 6.72 6.16 -6.70
C LEU A 210 5.63 7.06 -6.08
N GLY A 211 5.95 8.32 -5.80
CA GLY A 211 4.97 9.29 -5.32
C GLY A 211 3.85 9.53 -6.33
N ALA A 212 4.17 9.61 -7.62
CA ALA A 212 3.20 9.77 -8.68
C ALA A 212 2.28 8.54 -8.81
N THR A 213 2.83 7.32 -8.72
CA THR A 213 2.05 6.08 -8.72
C THR A 213 1.15 5.97 -7.48
N LEU A 214 1.65 6.36 -6.31
CA LEU A 214 0.83 6.44 -5.09
C LEU A 214 -0.30 7.46 -5.27
N LEU A 215 -0.02 8.67 -5.76
CA LEU A 215 -1.04 9.69 -6.01
C LEU A 215 -2.12 9.19 -6.97
N GLU A 216 -1.72 8.57 -8.07
CA GLU A 216 -2.63 8.03 -9.10
C GLU A 216 -3.63 7.02 -8.53
N HIS A 217 -3.20 6.22 -7.53
CA HIS A 217 -4.02 5.18 -6.93
C HIS A 217 -4.41 5.45 -5.48
N TYR A 218 -4.19 6.66 -4.97
CA TYR A 218 -4.33 6.97 -3.54
C TYR A 218 -5.71 6.58 -3.04
N TYR A 219 -6.76 7.04 -3.70
CA TYR A 219 -8.13 6.76 -3.28
C TYR A 219 -8.65 5.37 -3.65
N ASP A 220 -7.92 4.59 -4.44
CA ASP A 220 -8.19 3.15 -4.57
C ASP A 220 -7.63 2.37 -3.37
N LEU A 221 -6.52 2.84 -2.80
CA LEU A 221 -5.88 2.29 -1.60
C LEU A 221 -6.55 2.77 -0.30
N PHE A 222 -6.99 4.03 -0.27
CA PHE A 222 -7.63 4.72 0.86
C PHE A 222 -9.01 5.28 0.46
N PRO A 223 -9.99 4.42 0.09
CA PRO A 223 -11.34 4.87 -0.26
C PRO A 223 -12.03 5.63 0.87
N GLU A 224 -11.67 5.36 2.13
CA GLU A 224 -12.16 6.09 3.30
C GLU A 224 -11.85 7.60 3.30
N ASP A 225 -10.82 8.04 2.56
CA ASP A 225 -10.42 9.44 2.48
C ASP A 225 -11.13 10.20 1.35
N LYS A 226 -11.95 9.52 0.53
CA LYS A 226 -12.81 10.18 -0.46
C LYS A 226 -13.89 10.98 0.27
N LYS A 227 -13.77 12.31 0.24
CA LYS A 227 -14.82 13.24 0.70
C LYS A 227 -16.00 13.29 -0.27
#